data_AF-A0A7R6Z573-F1
#
_entry.id   AF-A0A7R6Z573-F1
#
_cell.length_a   1.000
_cell.length_b   1.000
_cell.length_c   1.000
_cell.angle_alpha   90.00
_cell.angle_beta   90.00
_cell.angle_gamma   90.00
#
_symmetry.space_group_name_H-M   'P 1'
#
loop_
_entity.id
_entity.type
_entity.pdbx_description
1 polymer ?
#
loop_
_entity_poly.entity_id
_entity_poly.type
_entity_poly.pdbx_seq_one_letter_code
_entity_poly.pdbx_strand_id
1 'polypeptide(L)'
;MARGTHRSLLLVDRRNRQSPVAYHYDSYEGGNDRQAAMLATRLGANLQQASIRQQENKFDCGVFVVDGTRALIERLVKTDGQHIADLNDLVPDRRDLQGRLRNFPGRG
;
A
#
# COMPACT_ATOMS: atom_id res chain seq x y z
N MET A 1 4.02 25.73 0.64
CA MET A 1 3.93 24.37 0.04
C MET A 1 3.43 23.42 1.11
N ALA A 2 2.24 22.84 0.95
CA ALA A 2 1.74 21.87 1.93
C ALA A 2 2.61 20.61 1.84
N ARG A 3 3.20 20.20 2.97
CA ARG A 3 3.83 18.87 3.11
C ARG A 3 2.76 17.82 2.80
N GLY A 4 3.13 16.73 2.12
CA GLY A 4 2.18 15.72 1.61
C GLY A 4 1.07 15.38 2.62
N THR A 5 -0.18 15.56 2.22
CA THR A 5 -1.37 15.46 3.08
C THR A 5 -1.85 14.02 3.25
N HIS A 6 -1.46 13.13 2.34
CA HIS A 6 -1.93 11.75 2.30
C HIS A 6 -0.88 10.82 1.68
N ARG A 7 -0.94 9.54 2.04
CA ARG A 7 -0.10 8.48 1.47
C ARG A 7 -0.98 7.29 1.11
N SER A 8 -0.85 6.80 -0.11
CA SER A 8 -1.47 5.56 -0.58
C SER A 8 -0.39 4.65 -1.19
N LEU A 9 -0.73 3.39 -1.43
CA LEU A 9 0.19 2.37 -1.95
C LEU A 9 -0.21 1.95 -3.36
N LEU A 10 0.75 1.83 -4.27
CA LEU A 10 0.56 1.23 -5.59
C LEU A 10 1.50 0.02 -5.74
N LEU A 11 0.94 -1.19 -5.80
CA LEU A 11 1.67 -2.42 -6.11
C LEU A 11 1.53 -2.72 -7.60
N VAL A 12 2.65 -2.90 -8.32
CA VAL A 12 2.62 -3.29 -9.73
C VAL A 12 3.05 -4.75 -9.88
N ASP A 13 2.09 -5.59 -10.26
CA ASP A 13 2.31 -6.98 -10.63
C ASP A 13 2.68 -7.09 -12.11
N ARG A 14 3.88 -7.61 -12.37
CA ARG A 14 4.43 -7.83 -13.72
C ARG A 14 4.68 -9.30 -14.04
N ARG A 15 4.10 -10.23 -13.27
CA ARG A 15 4.20 -11.67 -13.53
C ARG A 15 3.71 -12.02 -14.94
N ASN A 16 2.57 -11.46 -15.36
CA ASN A 16 2.17 -11.42 -16.77
C ASN A 16 2.69 -10.14 -17.44
N ARG A 17 3.81 -10.25 -18.17
CA ARG A 17 4.44 -9.11 -18.84
C ARG A 17 3.58 -8.46 -19.95
N GLN A 18 2.63 -9.19 -20.51
CA GLN A 18 1.74 -8.67 -21.57
C GLN A 18 0.57 -7.87 -21.01
N SER A 19 0.21 -8.10 -19.75
CA SER A 19 -0.88 -7.39 -19.08
C SER A 19 -0.52 -7.14 -17.61
N PRO A 20 0.38 -6.18 -17.33
CA PRO A 20 0.70 -5.79 -15.96
C PRO A 20 -0.51 -5.18 -15.26
N VAL A 21 -0.63 -5.41 -13.95
CA VAL A 21 -1.72 -4.87 -13.12
C VAL A 21 -1.12 -3.98 -12.04
N ALA A 22 -1.72 -2.81 -11.82
CA ALA A 22 -1.35 -1.89 -10.75
C ALA A 22 -2.50 -1.81 -9.74
N TYR A 23 -2.30 -2.39 -8.56
CA TYR A 23 -3.26 -2.37 -7.45
C TYR A 23 -3.03 -1.13 -6.60
N HIS A 24 -4.04 -0.26 -6.52
CA HIS A 24 -4.01 0.94 -5.69
C HIS A 24 -4.77 0.70 -4.39
N TYR A 25 -4.08 0.86 -3.26
CA TYR A 25 -4.65 0.76 -1.93
C TYR A 25 -4.67 2.13 -1.29
N ASP A 26 -5.85 2.57 -0.93
CA ASP A 26 -6.07 3.84 -0.29
C ASP A 26 -6.91 3.69 0.98
N SER A 27 -6.30 3.98 2.13
CA SER A 27 -6.95 3.92 3.43
C SER A 27 -7.78 5.17 3.75
N TYR A 28 -7.83 6.18 2.88
CA TYR A 28 -8.49 7.46 3.16
C TYR A 28 -9.22 8.05 1.94
N GLU A 29 -10.47 7.62 1.75
CA GLU A 29 -11.52 8.28 0.94
C GLU A 29 -11.13 8.70 -0.51
N GLY A 30 -10.42 7.86 -1.27
CA GLY A 30 -10.09 8.14 -2.68
C GLY A 30 -8.97 9.17 -2.87
N GLY A 31 -8.20 9.44 -1.82
CA GLY A 31 -6.97 10.19 -1.88
C GLY A 31 -5.96 9.57 -2.87
N ASN A 32 -5.32 10.43 -3.65
CA ASN A 32 -4.30 10.09 -4.65
C ASN A 32 -4.77 9.28 -5.88
N ASP A 33 -6.07 9.08 -6.11
CA ASP A 33 -6.57 8.33 -7.28
C ASP A 33 -6.00 8.81 -8.61
N ARG A 34 -5.95 10.14 -8.81
CA ARG A 34 -5.38 10.74 -10.02
C ARG A 34 -3.90 10.41 -10.16
N GLN A 35 -3.15 10.48 -9.07
CA GLN A 35 -1.72 10.19 -9.03
C GLN A 35 -1.46 8.71 -9.31
N ALA A 36 -2.29 7.82 -8.76
CA ALA A 36 -2.24 6.39 -9.02
C ALA A 36 -2.51 6.08 -10.50
N ALA A 37 -3.54 6.70 -11.10
CA ALA A 37 -3.85 6.54 -12.52
C ALA A 37 -2.73 7.05 -13.44
N MET A 38 -2.13 8.20 -13.13
CA MET A 38 -0.98 8.73 -13.87
C MET A 38 0.23 7.80 -13.76
N LEU A 39 0.50 7.28 -12.56
CA LEU A 39 1.63 6.38 -12.34
C LEU A 39 1.41 5.02 -13.01
N ALA A 40 0.22 4.44 -12.92
CA ALA A 40 -0.14 3.20 -13.60
C ALA A 40 0.00 3.32 -15.12
N THR A 41 -0.50 4.41 -15.71
CA THR A 41 -0.33 4.74 -17.13
C THR A 41 1.15 4.81 -17.51
N ARG A 42 1.96 5.55 -16.74
CA ARG A 42 3.39 5.68 -16.99
C ARG A 42 4.14 4.35 -16.88
N LEU A 43 3.64 3.43 -16.05
CA LEU A 43 4.20 2.10 -15.86
C LEU A 43 3.64 1.06 -16.84
N GLY A 44 2.73 1.45 -17.75
CA GLY A 44 2.11 0.54 -18.72
C GLY A 44 1.30 -0.58 -18.05
N ALA A 45 0.64 -0.27 -16.94
CA ALA A 45 -0.12 -1.22 -16.14
C ALA A 45 -1.59 -0.84 -16.06
N ASN A 46 -2.46 -1.85 -16.04
CA ASN A 46 -3.89 -1.68 -15.85
C ASN A 46 -4.17 -1.36 -14.38
N LEU A 47 -4.65 -0.14 -14.10
CA LEU A 47 -5.01 0.26 -12.75
C LEU A 47 -6.23 -0.53 -12.26
N GLN A 48 -6.13 -1.05 -11.04
CA GLN A 48 -7.23 -1.64 -10.28
C GLN A 48 -7.29 -1.00 -8.90
N GLN A 49 -8.49 -0.59 -8.50
CA GLN A 49 -8.72 -0.15 -7.12
C GLN A 49 -8.78 -1.39 -6.24
N ALA A 50 -7.82 -1.50 -5.34
CA ALA A 50 -7.73 -2.59 -4.38
C ALA A 50 -8.36 -2.16 -3.07
N SER A 51 -8.96 -3.12 -2.37
CA SER A 51 -9.58 -2.84 -1.08
C SER A 51 -8.54 -2.80 0.02
N ILE A 52 -8.70 -1.89 0.97
CA ILE A 52 -7.94 -1.82 2.21
C ILE A 52 -8.85 -1.24 3.29
N ARG A 53 -8.67 -1.70 4.53
CA ARG A 53 -9.38 -1.13 5.67
C ARG A 53 -9.23 0.40 5.67
N GLN A 54 -10.33 1.11 5.88
CA GLN A 54 -10.31 2.56 5.99
C GLN A 54 -9.79 2.97 7.37
N GLN A 55 -8.91 3.97 7.40
CA GLN A 55 -8.40 4.52 8.65
C GLN A 55 -9.47 5.38 9.33
N GLU A 56 -9.59 5.29 10.66
CA GLU A 56 -10.55 6.10 11.41
C GLU A 56 -10.04 7.52 11.71
N ASN A 57 -8.72 7.71 11.70
CA ASN A 57 -8.07 8.99 12.00
C ASN A 57 -7.42 9.59 10.75
N LYS A 58 -6.93 10.83 10.80
CA LYS A 58 -6.38 11.53 9.62
C LYS A 58 -4.86 11.42 9.45
N PHE A 59 -4.17 10.59 10.23
CA PHE A 59 -2.70 10.61 10.33
C PHE A 59 -2.02 9.24 10.22
N ASP A 60 -2.78 8.14 10.13
CA ASP A 60 -2.23 6.79 9.99
C ASP A 60 -2.04 6.30 8.57
N CYS A 61 -2.34 7.09 7.53
CA CYS A 61 -2.14 6.66 6.13
C CYS A 61 -0.71 6.12 5.87
N GLY A 62 0.31 6.68 6.54
CA GLY A 62 1.67 6.13 6.49
C GLY A 62 1.85 4.77 7.17
N VAL A 63 1.14 4.50 8.27
CA VAL A 63 1.14 3.20 8.95
C VAL A 63 0.50 2.15 8.05
N PHE A 64 -0.65 2.48 7.44
CA PHE A 64 -1.34 1.60 6.49
C PHE A 64 -0.46 1.24 5.29
N VAL A 65 0.27 2.19 4.71
CA VAL A 65 1.21 1.91 3.62
C VAL A 65 2.29 0.91 4.05
N VAL A 66 2.89 1.07 5.24
CA VAL A 66 3.98 0.20 5.70
C VAL A 66 3.47 -1.19 6.08
N ASP A 67 2.42 -1.28 6.88
CA ASP A 67 1.88 -2.56 7.32
C ASP A 67 1.15 -3.30 6.18
N GLY A 68 0.49 -2.57 5.27
CA GLY A 68 -0.06 -3.12 4.04
C GLY A 68 1.04 -3.69 3.13
N THR A 69 2.18 -3.00 2.98
CA THR A 69 3.33 -3.54 2.23
C THR A 69 3.84 -4.84 2.84
N ARG A 70 3.94 -4.93 4.17
CA ARG A 70 4.32 -6.17 4.84
C ARG A 70 3.32 -7.30 4.59
N ALA A 71 2.03 -7.03 4.75
CA ALA A 71 0.98 -8.01 4.52
C ALA A 71 1.02 -8.54 3.06
N LEU A 72 1.26 -7.66 2.09
CA LEU A 72 1.44 -8.03 0.69
C LEU A 72 2.66 -8.93 0.48
N ILE A 73 3.81 -8.59 1.07
CA ILE A 73 5.01 -9.44 1.02
C ILE A 73 4.71 -10.84 1.58
N GLU A 74 4.03 -10.92 2.72
CA GLU A 74 3.66 -12.21 3.32
C GLU A 74 2.73 -13.02 2.41
N ARG A 75 1.73 -12.41 1.77
CA ARG A 75 0.84 -13.09 0.82
C ARG A 75 1.58 -13.55 -0.44
N LEU A 76 2.46 -12.71 -0.97
CA LEU A 76 3.30 -13.09 -2.11
C LEU A 76 4.15 -14.33 -1.79
N VAL A 77 4.68 -14.44 -0.57
CA VAL A 77 5.49 -15.59 -0.14
C VAL A 77 4.63 -16.82 0.20
N LYS A 78 3.53 -16.65 0.93
CA LYS A 78 2.76 -17.77 1.52
C LYS A 78 1.65 -18.29 0.61
N THR A 79 1.08 -17.45 -0.24
CA THR A 79 -0.12 -17.77 -1.03
C THR A 79 0.08 -17.54 -2.52
N ASP A 80 1.32 -17.35 -2.97
CA ASP A 80 1.66 -17.00 -4.35
C ASP A 80 0.88 -15.77 -4.88
N GLY A 81 0.65 -14.81 -3.99
CA GLY A 81 -0.07 -13.57 -4.32
C GLY A 81 -1.58 -13.74 -4.47
N GLN A 82 -2.17 -14.85 -4.01
CA GLN A 82 -3.62 -14.89 -3.82
C GLN A 82 -4.05 -13.82 -2.82
N HIS A 83 -5.21 -13.20 -3.07
CA HIS A 83 -5.80 -12.15 -2.25
C HIS A 83 -4.99 -10.85 -2.14
N ILE A 84 -4.01 -10.58 -3.00
CA ILE A 84 -3.29 -9.29 -2.94
C ILE A 84 -4.23 -8.09 -3.11
N ALA A 85 -5.33 -8.21 -3.87
CA ALA A 85 -6.27 -7.12 -4.14
C ALA A 85 -7.16 -6.69 -2.95
N ASP A 86 -7.13 -7.39 -1.81
CA ASP A 86 -8.02 -7.11 -0.67
C ASP A 86 -7.30 -7.15 0.68
N LEU A 87 -7.01 -5.98 1.27
CA LEU A 87 -6.41 -5.77 2.58
C LEU A 87 -7.43 -5.26 3.62
N ASN A 88 -8.72 -5.60 3.52
CA ASN A 88 -9.73 -5.19 4.51
C ASN A 88 -9.53 -5.83 5.89
N ASP A 89 -8.83 -6.96 5.95
CA ASP A 89 -8.44 -7.66 7.17
C ASP A 89 -7.18 -7.06 7.83
N LEU A 90 -6.54 -6.06 7.22
CA LEU A 90 -5.33 -5.44 7.76
C LEU A 90 -5.59 -4.85 9.16
N VAL A 91 -4.71 -5.18 10.10
CA VAL A 91 -4.69 -4.61 11.46
C VAL A 91 -3.43 -3.77 11.61
N PRO A 92 -3.45 -2.49 11.21
CA PRO A 92 -2.29 -1.61 11.33
C PRO A 92 -2.05 -1.24 12.79
N ASP A 93 -0.78 -1.20 13.20
CA ASP A 93 -0.40 -0.87 14.58
C ASP A 93 0.77 0.12 14.59
N ARG A 94 0.44 1.38 14.92
CA ARG A 94 1.43 2.46 15.03
C ARG A 94 2.49 2.18 16.09
N ARG A 95 2.12 1.59 17.23
CA ARG A 95 3.05 1.34 18.34
C ARG A 95 4.04 0.24 17.95
N ASP A 96 3.55 -0.84 17.35
CA ASP A 96 4.40 -1.89 16.81
C ASP A 96 5.35 -1.34 15.73
N LEU A 97 4.84 -0.51 14.80
CA LEU A 97 5.68 0.15 13.80
C LEU A 97 6.77 1.02 14.43
N GLN A 98 6.43 1.82 15.45
CA GLN A 98 7.42 2.63 16.16
C GLN A 98 8.46 1.77 16.87
N GLY A 99 8.06 0.65 17.47
CA GLY A 99 8.98 -0.31 18.09
C GLY A 99 9.99 -0.87 17.07
N ARG A 100 9.50 -1.32 15.91
CA ARG A 100 10.34 -1.78 14.79
C ARG A 100 11.32 -0.72 14.30
N LEU A 101 10.87 0.52 14.16
CA LEU A 101 11.70 1.63 13.67
C LEU A 101 12.77 2.04 14.70
N ARG A 102 12.50 1.90 16.01
CA ARG A 102 13.49 2.15 17.06
C ARG A 102 14.54 1.05 17.13
N ASN A 103 14.13 -0.19 16.88
CA ASN A 103 15.02 -1.36 16.90
C ASN A 103 15.73 -1.58 15.56
N PHE A 104 15.55 -0.69 14.58
CA PHE A 104 16.24 -0.78 13.31
C PHE A 104 17.71 -0.37 13.48
N PRO A 105 18.70 -1.23 13.18
CA PRO A 105 20.12 -0.99 13.50
C PRO A 105 20.79 0.22 12.81
N GLY A 106 20.06 0.95 11.97
CA GLY A 106 20.56 2.08 11.17
C GLY A 106 20.39 3.46 11.81
N ARG A 107 20.06 3.56 13.10
CA ARG A 107 20.10 4.82 13.87
C ARG A 107 21.07 4.67 15.04
N GLY A 108 22.34 4.97 14.77
CA GLY A 108 23.33 5.45 15.73
C GLY A 108 23.55 6.94 15.51
#